data_AF-A0A553DTK7-F1
#
_entry.id   AF-A0A553DTK7-F1
#
_cell.length_a   1.000
_cell.length_b   1.000
_cell.length_c   1.000
_cell.angle_alpha   90.00
_cell.angle_beta   90.00
_cell.angle_gamma   90.00
#
_symmetry.space_group_name_H-M   'P 1'
#
loop_
_entity.id
_entity.type
_entity.pdbx_description
1 polymer ?
#
loop_
_entity_poly.entity_id
_entity_poly.type
_entity_poly.pdbx_seq_one_letter_code
_entity_poly.pdbx_strand_id
1 'polypeptide(L)'
;MINSQTMVLTHFVPTGSYVATSKKIRVNMYAHSQKRDQNWIASGLNLTDLSESNVTNYDGILVNDSGSAPQNGYIPGGSYAKTTKDVSIVFSAYCQKRDGSWQYSSLVITNLALTKTISNIDGVLTVD
;
A
#
# COMPACT_ATOMS: atom_id res chain seq x y z
N MET A 1 3.45 0.04 31.45
CA MET A 1 3.28 1.16 30.49
C MET A 1 3.65 0.60 29.13
N ILE A 2 2.70 0.56 28.20
CA ILE A 2 2.87 -0.10 26.90
C ILE A 2 3.57 0.91 25.99
N ASN A 3 4.71 0.53 25.41
CA ASN A 3 5.43 1.34 24.42
C ASN A 3 4.53 1.59 23.20
N SER A 4 3.93 2.77 23.13
CA SER A 4 3.30 3.27 21.90
C SER A 4 4.42 3.61 20.92
N GLN A 5 4.85 2.64 20.11
CA GLN A 5 5.62 2.96 18.92
C GLN A 5 4.73 3.87 18.05
N THR A 6 5.07 5.15 18.00
CA THR A 6 4.46 6.10 17.08
C THR A 6 4.75 5.59 15.67
N MET A 7 3.74 5.02 15.00
CA MET A 7 3.88 4.69 13.58
C MET A 7 4.12 5.99 12.82
N VAL A 8 5.27 6.08 12.16
CA VAL A 8 5.51 7.12 11.16
C VAL A 8 4.76 6.67 9.91
N LEU A 9 3.61 7.29 9.63
CA LEU A 9 2.88 7.02 8.40
C LEU A 9 3.74 7.49 7.22
N THR A 10 4.01 6.58 6.30
CA THR A 10 4.76 6.87 5.07
C THR A 10 3.83 7.41 4.00
N HIS A 11 4.40 7.92 2.90
CA HIS A 11 3.63 8.48 1.77
C HIS A 11 2.56 7.50 1.25
N PHE A 12 2.86 6.20 1.22
CA PHE A 12 1.96 5.19 0.67
C PHE A 12 0.85 4.75 1.62
N VAL A 13 0.98 5.05 2.92
CA VAL A 13 -0.05 4.70 3.91
C VAL A 13 -1.07 5.85 3.98
N PRO A 14 -2.34 5.63 3.61
CA PRO A 14 -3.35 6.68 3.67
C PRO A 14 -3.46 7.26 5.07
N THR A 15 -3.73 8.56 5.17
CA THR A 15 -4.02 9.21 6.45
C THR A 15 -5.49 8.96 6.83
N GLY A 16 -5.82 9.15 8.10
CA GLY A 16 -7.21 9.15 8.56
C GLY A 16 -7.41 8.60 9.96
N SER A 17 -8.67 8.55 10.39
CA SER A 17 -9.04 8.23 11.78
C SER A 17 -8.82 6.75 12.15
N TYR A 18 -8.72 5.87 11.14
CA TYR A 18 -8.55 4.43 11.35
C TYR A 18 -7.33 4.10 12.23
N VAL A 19 -6.31 4.96 12.27
CA VAL A 19 -5.08 4.79 13.05
C VAL A 19 -5.34 4.61 14.55
N ALA A 20 -6.45 5.14 15.07
CA ALA A 20 -6.82 5.01 16.47
C ALA A 20 -7.39 3.61 16.80
N THR A 21 -7.96 2.92 15.82
CA THR A 21 -8.76 1.70 16.02
C THR A 21 -8.36 0.56 15.08
N SER A 22 -7.18 0.66 14.47
CA SER A 22 -6.64 -0.35 13.56
C SER A 22 -5.18 -0.67 13.88
N LYS A 23 -4.76 -1.90 13.61
CA LYS A 23 -3.39 -2.38 13.84
C LYS A 23 -2.92 -3.28 12.71
N LYS A 24 -1.61 -3.55 12.66
CA LYS A 24 -0.97 -4.34 11.60
C LYS A 24 -1.28 -3.78 10.20
N ILE A 25 -1.16 -2.47 10.09
CA ILE A 25 -1.38 -1.70 8.86
C ILE A 25 -0.37 -2.11 7.81
N ARG A 26 -0.85 -2.36 6.58
CA ARG A 26 -0.02 -2.72 5.44
C ARG A 26 -0.55 -2.12 4.16
N VAL A 27 0.36 -1.67 3.31
CA VAL A 27 0.09 -1.30 1.93
C VAL A 27 0.94 -2.18 1.02
N ASN A 28 0.28 -2.91 0.13
CA ASN A 28 0.93 -3.76 -0.85
C ASN A 28 0.54 -3.34 -2.25
N MET A 29 1.51 -3.33 -3.14
CA MET A 29 1.31 -3.30 -4.57
C MET A 29 1.22 -4.74 -5.08
N TYR A 30 0.25 -5.01 -5.94
CA TYR A 30 0.12 -6.22 -6.74
C TYR A 30 0.10 -5.83 -8.21
N ALA A 31 0.74 -6.61 -9.07
CA ALA A 31 0.79 -6.33 -10.50
C ALA A 31 1.14 -7.59 -11.32
N HIS A 32 1.22 -7.43 -12.64
CA HIS A 32 1.85 -8.40 -13.54
C HIS A 32 3.12 -7.80 -14.15
N SER A 33 4.28 -8.37 -13.84
CA SER A 33 5.58 -7.92 -14.34
C SER A 33 6.12 -8.86 -15.40
N GLN A 34 6.72 -8.27 -16.44
CA GLN A 34 7.31 -9.01 -17.54
C GLN A 34 8.70 -9.53 -17.15
N LYS A 35 8.96 -10.79 -17.46
CA LYS A 35 10.27 -11.42 -17.40
C LYS A 35 11.09 -11.13 -18.66
N ARG A 36 12.39 -11.40 -18.62
CA ARG A 36 13.31 -11.30 -19.78
C ARG A 36 12.89 -12.19 -20.94
N ASP A 37 12.33 -13.36 -20.64
CA ASP A 37 11.77 -14.31 -21.61
C ASP A 37 10.40 -13.88 -22.18
N GLN A 38 9.97 -12.65 -21.91
CA GLN A 38 8.71 -12.03 -22.34
C GLN A 38 7.44 -12.59 -21.68
N ASN A 39 7.54 -13.59 -20.80
CA ASN A 39 6.41 -14.07 -20.01
C ASN A 39 6.00 -13.05 -18.95
N TRP A 40 4.71 -12.99 -18.66
CA TRP A 40 4.15 -12.14 -17.60
C TRP A 40 3.86 -12.99 -16.37
N ILE A 41 4.31 -12.54 -15.20
CA ILE A 41 4.06 -13.22 -13.93
C ILE A 41 3.42 -12.28 -12.93
N ALA A 42 2.68 -12.84 -11.98
CA ALA A 42 2.21 -12.08 -10.82
C ALA A 42 3.43 -11.59 -10.01
N SER A 43 3.39 -10.33 -9.62
CA SER A 43 4.44 -9.66 -8.85
C SER A 43 3.81 -8.79 -7.76
N GLY A 44 4.61 -8.45 -6.75
CA GLY A 44 4.15 -7.57 -5.69
C GLY A 44 5.30 -6.95 -4.92
N LEU A 45 5.00 -5.86 -4.22
CA LEU A 45 5.95 -5.12 -3.42
C LEU A 45 5.22 -4.54 -2.19
N ASN A 46 5.84 -4.68 -1.01
CA ASN A 46 5.35 -4.03 0.20
C ASN A 46 5.80 -2.56 0.20
N LEU A 47 4.84 -1.65 0.29
CA LEU A 47 5.06 -0.20 0.28
C LEU A 47 4.97 0.44 1.66
N THR A 48 4.57 -0.33 2.68
CA THR A 48 4.17 0.18 4.02
C THR A 48 5.21 1.12 4.61
N ASP A 49 6.49 0.77 4.51
CA ASP A 49 7.59 1.49 5.14
C ASP A 49 8.40 2.34 4.15
N LEU A 50 7.92 2.50 2.91
CA LEU A 50 8.62 3.29 1.89
C LEU A 50 8.27 4.78 2.01
N SER A 51 9.25 5.61 2.38
CA SER A 51 9.09 7.08 2.36
C SER A 51 9.25 7.67 0.95
N GLU A 52 10.00 7.00 0.09
CA GLU A 52 10.24 7.36 -1.31
C GLU A 52 10.18 6.08 -2.16
N SER A 53 10.00 6.23 -3.47
CA SER A 53 9.96 5.09 -4.38
C SER A 53 10.70 5.34 -5.68
N ASN A 54 11.44 4.33 -6.12
CA ASN A 54 12.01 4.19 -7.45
C ASN A 54 11.99 2.71 -7.82
N VAL A 55 10.78 2.22 -8.11
CA VAL A 55 10.53 0.78 -8.30
C VAL A 55 11.05 0.31 -9.66
N THR A 56 11.76 -0.80 -9.66
CA THR A 56 12.29 -1.46 -10.85
C THR A 56 11.75 -2.88 -10.95
N ASN A 57 11.51 -3.34 -12.17
CA ASN A 57 11.20 -4.73 -12.46
C ASN A 57 12.49 -5.47 -12.89
N TYR A 58 13.00 -6.32 -12.00
CA TYR A 58 14.10 -7.24 -12.27
C TYR A 58 13.56 -8.62 -12.62
N ASP A 59 13.33 -8.84 -13.92
CA ASP A 59 12.95 -10.16 -14.46
C ASP A 59 11.70 -10.77 -13.80
N GLY A 60 10.66 -9.95 -13.67
CA GLY A 60 9.39 -10.30 -13.04
C GLY A 60 9.32 -9.99 -11.54
N ILE A 61 10.43 -9.57 -10.92
CA ILE A 61 10.49 -9.23 -9.48
C ILE A 61 10.51 -7.72 -9.31
N LEU A 62 9.55 -7.17 -8.56
CA LEU A 62 9.51 -5.76 -8.21
C LEU A 62 10.42 -5.48 -7.01
N VAL A 63 11.30 -4.49 -7.15
CA VAL A 63 12.24 -4.05 -6.10
C VAL A 63 12.21 -2.53 -6.04
N ASN A 64 12.30 -1.96 -4.83
CA ASN A 64 12.53 -0.52 -4.68
C ASN A 64 14.04 -0.25 -4.68
N ASP A 65 14.54 0.46 -5.69
CA ASP A 65 15.92 0.92 -5.72
C ASP A 65 16.07 2.21 -4.89
N SER A 66 17.31 2.69 -4.74
CA SER A 66 17.56 3.99 -4.12
C SER A 66 17.06 5.15 -4.97
N GLY A 67 16.77 6.26 -4.28
CA GLY A 67 16.28 7.50 -4.89
C GLY A 67 14.77 7.59 -4.99
N SER A 68 14.31 8.65 -5.64
CA SER A 68 12.90 8.99 -5.78
C SER A 68 12.56 9.23 -7.24
N ALA A 69 11.49 8.61 -7.70
CA ALA A 69 10.89 8.79 -9.01
C ALA A 69 9.50 9.42 -8.85
N PRO A 70 9.02 10.19 -9.85
CA PRO A 70 7.68 10.75 -9.81
C PRO A 70 6.61 9.68 -9.61
N GLN A 71 5.79 9.87 -8.59
CA GLN A 71 4.71 8.97 -8.19
C GLN A 71 3.35 9.57 -8.54
N ASN A 72 2.34 8.70 -8.71
CA ASN A 72 0.96 9.13 -8.97
C ASN A 72 0.05 8.65 -7.84
N GLY A 73 -0.24 9.54 -6.89
CA GLY A 73 -1.00 9.19 -5.70
C GLY A 73 -0.29 8.11 -4.88
N TYR A 74 -0.95 6.95 -4.73
CA TYR A 74 -0.43 5.77 -4.05
C TYR A 74 0.32 4.80 -4.96
N ILE A 75 0.36 5.05 -6.28
CA ILE A 75 1.12 4.24 -7.24
C ILE A 75 2.59 4.70 -7.17
N PRO A 76 3.53 3.81 -6.78
CA PRO A 76 4.93 4.19 -6.68
C PRO A 76 5.50 4.57 -8.05
N GLY A 77 6.46 5.50 -8.05
CA GLY A 77 7.22 5.85 -9.23
C GLY A 77 8.28 4.81 -9.57
N GLY A 78 8.82 4.87 -10.78
CA GLY A 78 10.00 4.08 -11.16
C GLY A 78 9.93 3.48 -12.57
N SER A 79 11.01 2.79 -12.93
CA SER A 79 11.18 2.21 -14.27
C SER A 79 10.27 1.00 -14.54
N TYR A 80 9.77 0.34 -13.49
CA TYR A 80 8.90 -0.84 -13.58
C TYR A 80 7.65 -0.61 -14.45
N ALA A 81 7.14 0.64 -14.50
CA ALA A 81 5.94 1.00 -15.26
C ALA A 81 6.06 0.72 -16.77
N LYS A 82 7.28 0.57 -17.29
CA LYS A 82 7.54 0.19 -18.69
C LYS A 82 7.30 -1.30 -18.97
N THR A 83 7.40 -2.15 -17.95
CA THR A 83 7.39 -3.62 -18.06
C THR A 83 6.47 -4.27 -17.05
N THR A 84 5.51 -3.51 -16.50
CA THR A 84 4.54 -3.97 -15.50
C THR A 84 3.18 -3.38 -15.82
N LYS A 85 2.13 -4.19 -15.64
CA LYS A 85 0.74 -3.82 -15.90
C LYS A 85 -0.18 -4.30 -14.79
N ASP A 86 -1.45 -3.92 -14.86
CA ASP A 86 -2.51 -4.31 -13.92
C ASP A 86 -2.18 -3.98 -12.46
N VAL A 87 -1.57 -2.81 -12.24
CA VAL A 87 -1.16 -2.35 -10.92
C VAL A 87 -2.37 -2.11 -10.02
N SER A 88 -2.36 -2.73 -8.84
CA SER A 88 -3.35 -2.56 -7.79
C SER A 88 -2.67 -2.29 -6.45
N ILE A 89 -3.01 -1.18 -5.81
CA ILE A 89 -2.54 -0.83 -4.48
C ILE A 89 -3.62 -1.18 -3.47
N VAL A 90 -3.29 -2.06 -2.53
CA VAL A 90 -4.22 -2.55 -1.51
C VAL A 90 -3.73 -2.14 -0.14
N PHE A 91 -4.56 -1.34 0.54
CA PHE A 91 -4.41 -1.01 1.94
C PHE A 91 -5.18 -2.02 2.79
N SER A 92 -4.55 -2.53 3.85
CA SER A 92 -5.16 -3.52 4.74
C SER A 92 -4.76 -3.29 6.19
N ALA A 93 -5.64 -3.70 7.10
CA ALA A 93 -5.40 -3.65 8.53
C ALA A 93 -6.29 -4.65 9.27
N TYR A 94 -5.98 -4.88 10.55
CA TYR A 94 -6.93 -5.45 11.50
C TYR A 94 -7.64 -4.30 12.21
N CYS A 95 -8.94 -4.19 11.97
CA CYS A 95 -9.79 -3.09 12.43
C CYS A 95 -10.71 -3.56 13.56
N GLN A 96 -10.85 -2.71 14.58
CA GLN A 96 -11.72 -2.98 15.71
C GLN A 96 -13.19 -2.67 15.35
N LYS A 97 -14.09 -3.56 15.71
CA LYS A 97 -15.55 -3.39 15.63
C LYS A 97 -16.09 -2.65 16.87
N ARG A 98 -17.34 -2.21 16.82
CA ARG A 98 -18.05 -1.57 17.94
C ARG A 98 -18.19 -2.49 19.15
N ASP A 99 -18.29 -3.79 18.93
CA ASP A 99 -18.33 -4.81 19.99
C ASP A 99 -16.95 -5.09 20.62
N GLY A 100 -15.89 -4.42 20.14
CA GLY A 100 -14.52 -4.56 20.62
C GLY A 100 -13.74 -5.71 19.97
N SER A 101 -14.39 -6.60 19.20
CA SER A 101 -13.73 -7.65 18.43
C SER A 101 -12.93 -7.06 17.26
N TRP A 102 -11.99 -7.83 16.71
CA TRP A 102 -11.12 -7.39 15.62
C TRP A 102 -11.38 -8.22 14.37
N GLN A 103 -11.39 -7.59 13.20
CA GLN A 103 -11.47 -8.28 11.91
C GLN A 103 -10.46 -7.74 10.91
N TYR A 104 -10.09 -8.57 9.94
CA TYR A 104 -9.31 -8.12 8.80
C TYR A 104 -10.19 -7.30 7.86
N SER A 105 -9.66 -6.18 7.38
CA SER A 105 -10.29 -5.36 6.36
C SER A 105 -9.26 -4.89 5.34
N SER A 106 -9.69 -4.71 4.10
CA SER A 106 -8.86 -4.24 3.01
C SER A 106 -9.63 -3.34 2.07
N LEU A 107 -8.92 -2.39 1.47
CA LEU A 107 -9.45 -1.42 0.52
C LEU A 107 -8.45 -1.26 -0.64
N VAL A 108 -8.95 -1.27 -1.87
CA VAL A 108 -8.14 -0.92 -3.04
C VAL A 108 -8.07 0.60 -3.13
N ILE A 109 -6.85 1.15 -3.09
CA ILE A 109 -6.58 2.59 -3.05
C ILE A 109 -5.83 3.10 -4.28
N THR A 110 -5.66 2.27 -5.32
CA THR A 110 -4.88 2.58 -6.54
C THR A 110 -5.15 3.98 -7.10
N ASN A 111 -6.43 4.37 -7.17
CA ASN A 111 -6.87 5.65 -7.73
C ASN A 111 -7.46 6.59 -6.66
N LEU A 112 -7.20 6.33 -5.38
CA LEU A 112 -7.67 7.17 -4.30
C LEU A 112 -6.92 8.51 -4.34
N ALA A 113 -7.66 9.62 -4.33
CA ALA A 113 -7.06 10.94 -4.26
C ALA A 113 -6.36 11.14 -2.90
N LEU A 114 -5.16 11.73 -2.90
CA LEU A 114 -4.39 11.99 -1.66
C LEU A 114 -5.09 12.93 -0.67
N THR A 115 -6.10 13.67 -1.11
CA THR A 115 -6.93 14.53 -0.25
C THR A 115 -7.99 13.75 0.53
N LYS A 116 -8.20 12.47 0.21
CA LYS A 116 -9.16 11.60 0.87
C LYS A 116 -8.51 10.89 2.05
N THR A 117 -9.29 10.71 3.11
CA THR A 117 -8.84 10.01 4.32
C THR A 117 -9.58 8.69 4.47
N ILE A 118 -9.03 7.79 5.29
CA ILE A 118 -9.66 6.51 5.61
C ILE A 118 -10.15 6.51 7.07
N SER A 119 -11.32 5.94 7.29
CA SER A 119 -11.86 5.66 8.61
C SER A 119 -12.07 4.16 8.80
N ASN A 120 -12.08 3.73 10.06
CA ASN A 120 -12.56 2.40 10.43
C ASN A 120 -14.00 2.52 10.94
N ILE A 121 -14.96 1.98 10.19
CA ILE A 121 -16.39 1.96 10.53
C ILE A 121 -16.78 0.53 10.87
N ASP A 122 -16.90 0.24 12.17
CA ASP A 122 -17.29 -1.08 12.69
C ASP A 122 -16.45 -2.26 12.14
N GLY A 123 -15.14 -2.03 12.07
CA GLY A 123 -14.17 -2.99 11.55
C GLY A 123 -13.99 -2.97 10.03
N VAL A 124 -14.59 -2.01 9.32
CA VAL A 124 -14.48 -1.86 7.85
C VAL A 124 -13.74 -0.57 7.49
N LEU A 125 -12.64 -0.69 6.76
CA LEU A 125 -11.92 0.45 6.18
C LEU A 125 -12.80 1.13 5.12
N THR A 126 -13.06 2.43 5.31
CA THR A 126 -13.98 3.21 4.49
C THR A 126 -13.34 4.55 4.12
N VAL A 127 -13.54 5.02 2.89
CA VAL A 127 -13.08 6.34 2.43
C VAL A 127 -14.04 7.42 2.93
N ASP A 128 -13.51 8.53 3.42
CA ASP A 128 -14.24 9.76 3.78
C ASP A 128 -14.09 10.86 2.71
#